data_AF-A0A6G0VU27-F1
#
_entry.id   AF-A0A6G0VU27-F1
#
_cell.length_a   1.000
_cell.length_b   1.000
_cell.length_c   1.000
_cell.angle_alpha   90.00
_cell.angle_beta   90.00
_cell.angle_gamma   90.00
#
_symmetry.space_group_name_H-M   'P 1'
#
loop_
_entity.id
_entity.type
_entity.pdbx_description
1 polymer ?
#
loop_
_entity_poly.entity_id
_entity_poly.type
_entity_poly.pdbx_seq_one_letter_code
_entity_poly.pdbx_strand_id
1 'polypeptide(L)' 'MEEDDDIITLYQHGEFIDNIIKYIAGFVIRKMTRVLLCKICLKELIFDKSASMLLDRKNRGGLIKPHRYIK' A
#
# COMPACT_ATOMS: atom_id res chain seq x y z
N MET A 1 14.85 27.26 -7.05
CA MET A 1 14.82 26.53 -8.34
C MET A 1 15.18 25.06 -8.16
N GLU A 2 15.16 24.52 -6.94
CA GLU A 2 15.29 23.07 -6.65
C GLU A 2 13.96 22.48 -6.15
N GLU A 3 13.17 23.25 -5.39
CA GLU A 3 11.88 22.79 -4.84
C GLU A 3 10.81 22.46 -5.91
N ASP A 4 10.82 23.17 -7.05
CA ASP A 4 9.87 22.92 -8.15
C ASP A 4 10.18 21.60 -8.88
N ASP A 5 11.45 21.21 -8.97
CA ASP A 5 11.87 19.95 -9.62
C ASP A 5 11.48 18.73 -8.79
N ASP A 6 11.55 18.81 -7.46
CA ASP A 6 11.10 17.75 -6.55
C ASP A 6 9.59 17.53 -6.65
N ILE A 7 8.80 18.61 -6.73
CA ILE A 7 7.34 18.56 -6.88
C ILE A 7 6.95 17.94 -8.24
N ILE A 8 7.63 18.35 -9.32
CA ILE A 8 7.40 17.80 -10.66
C ILE A 8 7.74 16.31 -10.69
N THR A 9 8.85 15.89 -10.06
CA THR A 9 9.28 14.49 -9.97
C THR A 9 8.28 13.64 -9.18
N LEU A 10 7.76 14.14 -8.06
CA LEU A 10 6.69 13.51 -7.28
C LEU A 10 5.40 13.34 -8.08
N TYR A 11 5.00 14.36 -8.84
CA TYR A 11 3.81 14.30 -9.70
C TYR A 11 3.97 13.30 -10.85
N GLN A 12 5.13 13.27 -11.50
CA GLN A 12 5.42 12.37 -12.61
C GLN A 12 5.49 10.90 -12.18
N HIS A 13 5.90 10.64 -10.94
CA HIS A 13 6.03 9.28 -10.40
C HIS A 13 4.94 8.90 -9.38
N GLY A 14 3.88 9.71 -9.25
CA GLY A 14 2.85 9.52 -8.23
C GLY A 14 2.24 8.11 -8.24
N GLU A 15 1.98 7.54 -9.42
CA GLU A 15 1.46 6.18 -9.53
C GLU A 15 2.48 5.12 -9.08
N PHE A 16 3.75 5.29 -9.42
CA PHE A 16 4.82 4.38 -9.00
C PHE A 16 5.04 4.44 -7.49
N ILE A 17 5.07 5.65 -6.93
CA ILE A 17 5.19 5.89 -5.49
C ILE A 17 3.99 5.29 -4.75
N ASP A 18 2.77 5.51 -5.23
CA ASP A 18 1.54 4.93 -4.66
C ASP A 18 1.56 3.39 -4.71
N ASN A 19 2.10 2.80 -5.78
CA ASN A 19 2.33 1.36 -5.85
C ASN A 19 3.36 0.86 -4.83
N ILE A 20 4.45 1.61 -4.57
CA ILE A 20 5.43 1.28 -3.53
C ILE A 20 4.80 1.37 -2.14
N ILE A 21 4.06 2.45 -1.85
CA ILE A 21 3.47 2.64 -0.53
C ILE A 21 2.45 1.55 -0.25
N LYS A 22 1.59 1.20 -1.22
CA LYS A 22 0.66 0.07 -1.09
C LYS A 22 1.40 -1.25 -0.83
N TYR A 23 2.52 -1.49 -1.49
CA TYR A 23 3.34 -2.68 -1.24
C TYR A 23 3.87 -2.73 0.20
N ILE A 24 4.43 -1.62 0.71
CA ILE A 24 4.91 -1.51 2.10
C ILE A 24 3.75 -1.68 3.09
N ALA A 25 2.62 -1.01 2.85
CA ALA A 25 1.42 -1.10 3.68
C ALA A 25 0.92 -2.55 3.79
N GLY A 26 0.89 -3.29 2.67
CA GLY A 26 0.53 -4.70 2.68
C GLY A 26 1.42 -5.58 3.56
N PHE A 27 2.72 -5.26 3.62
CA PHE A 27 3.66 -5.92 4.52
C PHE A 27 3.41 -5.57 6.00
N VAL A 28 3.16 -4.29 6.30
CA VAL A 28 2.85 -3.85 7.69
C VAL A 28 1.54 -4.48 8.17
N ILE A 29 0.50 -4.48 7.35
CA ILE A 29 -0.81 -5.05 7.71
C ILE A 29 -0.69 -6.54 7.94
N ARG A 30 0.11 -7.27 7.16
CA ARG A 30 0.43 -8.69 7.44
C ARG A 30 1.01 -8.91 8.83
N LYS A 31 1.81 -7.97 9.33
CA LYS A 31 2.33 -8.04 10.70
C LYS A 31 1.26 -7.68 11.72
N MET A 32 0.45 -6.66 11.43
CA MET A 32 -0.67 -6.23 12.27
C MET A 32 -1.71 -7.34 12.45
N THR A 33 -2.04 -8.12 11.40
CA THR A 33 -3.03 -9.21 11.48
C THR A 33 -2.69 -10.29 12.49
N ARG A 34 -1.41 -10.40 12.88
CA ARG A 34 -0.95 -11.36 13.91
C ARG A 34 -1.13 -10.85 15.33
N VAL A 35 -1.32 -9.55 15.52
CA VAL A 35 -1.34 -8.88 16.83
C VAL A 35 -2.69 -8.23 17.13
N LEU A 36 -3.38 -7.74 16.10
CA LEU A 36 -4.64 -7.02 16.21
C LEU A 36 -5.81 -8.00 16.37
N LEU A 37 -6.46 -7.98 17.54
CA LEU A 37 -7.61 -8.86 17.85
C LEU A 37 -8.95 -8.26 17.39
N CYS A 38 -9.00 -6.93 17.23
CA CYS A 38 -10.20 -6.21 16.82
C CYS A 38 -10.58 -6.56 15.37
N LYS A 39 -11.64 -7.35 15.19
CA LYS A 39 -12.13 -7.78 13.86
C LYS A 39 -12.56 -6.61 12.97
N ILE A 40 -13.14 -5.56 13.55
CA ILE A 40 -13.57 -4.35 12.81
C ILE A 40 -12.33 -3.64 12.27
N CYS A 41 -11.35 -3.40 13.13
CA CYS A 41 -10.09 -2.76 12.78
C CYS A 41 -9.33 -3.54 11.70
N LEU A 42 -9.34 -4.88 11.76
CA LEU A 42 -8.76 -5.72 10.70
C LEU A 42 -9.48 -5.56 9.35
N LYS A 43 -10.81 -5.47 9.36
CA LYS A 43 -11.59 -5.25 8.12
C LYS A 43 -11.32 -3.87 7.50
N GLU A 44 -11.09 -2.85 8.32
CA GLU A 44 -10.74 -1.52 7.82
C GLU A 44 -9.31 -1.45 7.25
N LEU A 45 -8.44 -2.40 7.60
CA LEU A 45 -7.07 -2.48 7.08
C LEU A 45 -6.96 -3.33 5.81
N ILE A 46 -7.78 -4.37 5.66
CA ILE A 46 -7.66 -5.36 4.58
C ILE A 46 -8.73 -5.09 3.51
N PHE A 47 -8.36 -5.22 2.24
CA PHE A 47 -9.32 -5.07 1.14
C PHE A 47 -9.15 -6.16 0.07
N ASP A 48 -10.25 -6.78 -0.34
CA ASP A 48 -10.21 -7.97 -1.23
C ASP A 48 -9.82 -7.65 -2.68
N LYS A 49 -10.02 -6.41 -3.14
CA LYS A 49 -9.72 -6.00 -4.53
C LYS A 49 -8.60 -4.97 -4.58
N SER A 50 -7.36 -5.38 -4.83
CA SER A 50 -6.26 -4.42 -5.08
C SER A 50 -6.48 -3.66 -6.38
N ALA A 51 -5.96 -2.43 -6.40
CA ALA A 51 -5.75 -1.62 -7.60
C ALA A 51 -4.25 -1.41 -7.89
N SER A 52 -3.35 -2.27 -7.38
CA SER A 52 -1.88 -2.11 -7.51
C SER A 52 -1.26 -3.25 -8.29
N MET A 53 -0.86 -2.96 -9.53
CA MET A 53 -0.15 -3.90 -10.40
C MET A 53 1.16 -4.41 -9.80
N LEU A 54 1.85 -3.57 -9.01
CA LEU A 54 3.15 -3.90 -8.43
C LEU A 54 3.02 -4.92 -7.29
N LEU A 55 2.00 -4.75 -6.44
CA LEU A 55 1.62 -5.73 -5.43
C LEU A 55 1.27 -7.07 -6.07
N ASP A 56 0.44 -7.07 -7.10
CA ASP A 56 0.01 -8.30 -7.78
C ASP A 56 1.21 -9.01 -8.45
N ARG A 57 2.15 -8.27 -9.06
CA ARG A 57 3.39 -8.84 -9.62
C ARG A 57 4.36 -9.41 -8.58
N LYS A 58 4.44 -8.81 -7.39
CA LYS A 58 5.38 -9.23 -6.33
C LYS A 58 4.75 -10.18 -5.32
N ASN A 59 3.44 -10.44 -5.40
CA ASN A 59 2.76 -11.31 -4.47
C ASN A 59 3.15 -12.79 -4.67
N ARG A 60 3.88 -13.36 -3.72
CA ARG A 60 4.22 -14.80 -3.67
C ARG A 60 3.29 -15.59 -2.74
N GLY A 61 2.03 -15.18 -2.63
CA GLY A 61 1.01 -15.82 -1.78
C GLY A 61 0.99 -15.38 -0.32
N GLY A 62 1.72 -14.33 0.04
CA GLY A 62 1.87 -13.89 1.45
C GLY A 62 1.71 -12.40 1.71
N LEU A 63 1.40 -11.60 0.67
CA LEU A 63 1.16 -10.16 0.83
C LEU A 63 -0.34 -9.90 1.01
N ILE A 64 -0.66 -9.01 1.95
CA ILE A 64 -2.02 -8.55 2.20
C ILE A 64 -2.27 -7.31 1.36
N LYS A 65 -3.45 -7.22 0.78
CA LYS A 65 -3.88 -6.06 0.00
C LYS A 65 -4.41 -4.99 0.98
N PRO A 66 -3.73 -3.83 1.10
CA PRO A 66 -4.16 -2.77 2.00
C PRO A 66 -5.46 -2.12 1.52
N HIS A 67 -6.22 -1.56 2.45
CA HIS A 67 -7.42 -0.81 2.13
C HIS A 67 -7.12 0.42 1.26
N ARG A 68 -8.07 0.79 0.38
CA ARG A 68 -7.90 1.85 -0.64
C ARG A 68 -7.57 3.25 -0.09
N TYR A 69 -7.76 3.46 1.21
CA TYR A 69 -7.50 4.72 1.91
C TYR A 69 -6.11 4.77 2.56
N ILE A 70 -5.34 3.69 2.49
CA ILE A 70 -3.96 3.65 2.97
C ILE A 70 -3.06 4.11 1.81
N LYS A 71 -2.50 5.29 1.96
CA LYS A 71 -1.60 5.98 1.03
C LYS A 71 -0.30 6.34 1.72
#